data_AF-A0A532TU69-F1
#
_entry.id   AF-A0A532TU69-F1
#
_cell.length_a   1.000
_cell.length_b   1.000
_cell.length_c   1.000
_cell.angle_alpha   90.00
_cell.angle_beta   90.00
_cell.angle_gamma   90.00
#
_symmetry.space_group_name_H-M   'P 1'
#
loop_
_entity.id
_entity.type
_entity.pdbx_description
1 polymer ?
#
loop_
_entity_poly.entity_id
_entity_poly.type
_entity_poly.pdbx_seq_one_letter_code
_entity_poly.pdbx_strand_id
1 'polypeptide(L)'
;MVYLVLLQTISAEEFYILFFKIIVSFFCGFVIGIERTRVSAQYGARDHIFFSIISTSLIILHDKFLPVSEGFTLIVMFFGGMIVFLLIGSVYRLFRENDPGYTTTLSMILAMIVGTMCYYNEPLAIAISVIFLIILSTKKQFYKIRKLKDIEWTGTVEFIAIVVLLYILIPDDFQVFEINIKPIVLVFIIILAIKYFSYFILRSTTEKNLYYISFLGGFAHSEATTVELAEAGASSSAVWLVIQTMLIRMIIVLMITPTLLFYALFPILTTSFIGLIGSFLVLRKKETQLTLDKIKNPLSIKGALIFSGTYLIGLIISIVLSFFEINILAYYIIVFVIGLLSGGASSLFVATAFYKSLINEGNALMMLTIGLSAAIINKIFYSTQALKEDKNKKVYVIHLVFYIIITIFLLTTMTFLTIITSNLSIF
;
A
#
# COMPACT_ATOMS: atom_id res chain seq x y z
N MET A 1 -38.74 -34.04 8.13
CA MET A 1 -38.81 -33.17 9.32
C MET A 1 -37.44 -32.65 9.75
N VAL A 2 -36.38 -33.48 9.78
CA VAL A 2 -34.99 -33.07 10.14
C VAL A 2 -34.39 -32.00 9.20
N TYR A 3 -34.65 -32.06 7.89
CA TYR A 3 -34.13 -31.07 6.93
C TYR A 3 -34.77 -29.68 7.03
N LEU A 4 -36.02 -29.58 7.48
CA LEU A 4 -36.71 -28.29 7.64
C LEU A 4 -36.28 -27.57 8.93
N VAL A 5 -35.71 -28.28 9.89
CA VAL A 5 -35.19 -27.73 11.15
C VAL A 5 -33.79 -27.13 10.96
N LEU A 6 -32.96 -27.70 10.07
CA LEU A 6 -31.60 -27.20 9.80
C LEU A 6 -31.56 -25.79 9.21
N LEU A 7 -32.49 -25.43 8.33
CA LEU A 7 -32.61 -24.07 7.77
C LEU A 7 -33.17 -23.04 8.77
N GLN A 8 -33.58 -23.47 9.96
CA GLN A 8 -34.18 -22.62 10.98
C GLN A 8 -33.18 -22.20 12.09
N THR A 9 -31.90 -22.57 11.97
CA THR A 9 -30.93 -22.50 13.08
C THR A 9 -29.87 -21.40 12.98
N ILE A 10 -29.64 -20.82 11.80
CA ILE A 10 -28.57 -19.83 11.60
C ILE A 10 -29.19 -18.48 11.27
N SER A 11 -28.86 -17.47 12.07
CA SER A 11 -29.26 -16.09 11.77
C SER A 11 -28.51 -15.58 10.53
N ALA A 12 -29.07 -14.59 9.83
CA ALA A 12 -28.38 -14.01 8.68
C ALA A 12 -26.98 -13.49 9.05
N GLU A 13 -26.84 -12.89 10.24
CA GLU A 13 -25.57 -12.40 10.78
C GLU A 13 -24.54 -13.53 10.96
N GLU A 14 -24.97 -14.65 11.57
CA GLU A 14 -24.10 -15.81 11.77
C GLU A 14 -23.68 -16.44 10.44
N PHE A 15 -24.59 -16.50 9.45
CA PHE A 15 -24.25 -16.93 8.11
C PHE A 15 -23.14 -16.06 7.50
N TYR A 16 -23.24 -14.73 7.61
CA TYR A 16 -22.20 -13.82 7.09
C TYR A 16 -20.85 -14.02 7.79
N ILE A 17 -20.84 -14.24 9.11
CA ILE A 17 -19.61 -14.51 9.87
C ILE A 17 -18.95 -15.81 9.39
N LEU A 18 -19.73 -16.89 9.27
CA LEU A 18 -19.22 -18.19 8.83
C LEU A 18 -18.73 -18.14 7.37
N PHE A 19 -19.47 -17.44 6.51
CA PHE A 19 -19.08 -17.23 5.11
C PHE A 19 -17.77 -16.42 5.00
N PHE A 20 -17.61 -15.39 5.84
CA PHE A 20 -16.38 -14.61 5.90
C PHE A 20 -15.19 -15.48 6.29
N LYS A 21 -15.32 -16.37 7.28
CA LYS A 21 -14.27 -17.33 7.67
C LYS A 21 -13.83 -18.23 6.51
N ILE A 22 -14.78 -18.69 5.70
CA ILE A 22 -14.48 -19.48 4.49
C ILE A 22 -13.72 -18.63 3.47
N ILE A 23 -14.11 -17.37 3.24
CA ILE A 23 -13.39 -16.45 2.36
C ILE A 23 -11.95 -16.23 2.86
N VAL A 24 -11.75 -16.01 4.16
CA VAL A 24 -10.41 -15.85 4.74
C VAL A 24 -9.58 -17.12 4.52
N SER A 25 -10.16 -18.30 4.71
CA SER A 25 -9.48 -19.58 4.47
C SER A 25 -9.06 -19.76 3.01
N PHE A 26 -9.89 -19.32 2.05
CA PHE A 26 -9.55 -19.31 0.64
C PHE A 26 -8.28 -18.51 0.39
N PHE A 27 -8.23 -17.27 0.89
CA PHE A 27 -7.07 -16.40 0.67
C PHE A 27 -5.82 -16.90 1.39
N CYS A 28 -5.95 -17.44 2.60
CA CYS A 28 -4.83 -18.04 3.32
C CYS A 28 -4.25 -19.25 2.55
N GLY A 29 -5.10 -20.14 2.05
CA GLY A 29 -4.68 -21.27 1.22
C GLY A 29 -4.00 -20.81 -0.08
N PHE A 30 -4.56 -19.78 -0.73
CA PHE A 30 -3.98 -19.17 -1.92
C PHE A 30 -2.58 -18.59 -1.64
N VAL A 31 -2.41 -17.82 -0.55
CA VAL A 31 -1.14 -17.22 -0.13
C VAL A 31 -0.06 -18.28 0.09
N ILE A 32 -0.38 -19.41 0.74
CA ILE A 32 0.58 -20.49 0.94
C ILE A 32 0.93 -21.17 -0.40
N GLY A 33 -0.09 -21.44 -1.23
CA GLY A 33 0.08 -22.24 -2.44
C GLY A 33 0.59 -21.49 -3.67
N ILE A 34 0.55 -20.14 -3.70
CA ILE A 34 0.97 -19.36 -4.88
C ILE A 34 2.44 -19.55 -5.24
N GLU A 35 3.33 -19.62 -4.23
CA GLU A 35 4.74 -19.92 -4.47
C GLU A 35 4.90 -21.37 -4.97
N ARG A 36 4.06 -22.30 -4.53
CA ARG A 36 4.09 -23.69 -5.00
C ARG A 36 3.68 -23.80 -6.47
N THR A 37 2.67 -23.06 -6.90
CA THR A 37 2.31 -22.93 -8.34
C THR A 37 3.47 -22.36 -9.14
N ARG A 38 4.11 -21.29 -8.63
CA ARG A 38 5.23 -20.62 -9.31
C ARG A 38 6.44 -21.54 -9.52
N VAL A 39 6.72 -22.44 -8.58
CA VAL A 39 7.82 -23.40 -8.70
C VAL A 39 7.43 -24.67 -9.47
N SER A 40 6.20 -24.74 -9.99
CA SER A 40 5.63 -25.94 -10.63
C SER A 40 5.72 -27.17 -9.71
N ALA A 41 5.44 -26.99 -8.42
CA ALA A 41 5.36 -28.10 -7.47
C ALA A 41 4.18 -29.03 -7.77
N GLN A 42 4.22 -30.23 -7.21
CA GLN A 42 3.17 -31.25 -7.31
C GLN A 42 1.77 -30.73 -6.95
N TYR A 43 1.67 -29.90 -5.91
CA TYR A 43 0.44 -29.27 -5.47
C TYR A 43 0.58 -27.75 -5.54
N GLY A 44 -0.38 -27.09 -6.18
CA GLY A 44 -0.39 -25.64 -6.41
C GLY A 44 -1.41 -24.91 -5.54
N ALA A 45 -1.60 -23.63 -5.84
CA ALA A 45 -2.53 -22.74 -5.14
C ALA A 45 -3.95 -23.31 -5.04
N ARG A 46 -4.47 -23.90 -6.12
CA ARG A 46 -5.80 -24.53 -6.12
C ARG A 46 -5.94 -25.61 -5.05
N ASP A 47 -4.92 -26.45 -4.88
CA ASP A 47 -4.96 -27.56 -3.94
C ASP A 47 -4.86 -27.06 -2.49
N HIS A 48 -4.04 -26.03 -2.25
CA HIS A 48 -3.94 -25.40 -0.93
C HIS A 48 -5.23 -24.64 -0.55
N ILE A 49 -5.87 -23.96 -1.50
CA ILE A 49 -7.20 -23.35 -1.31
C ILE A 49 -8.20 -24.42 -0.89
N PHE A 50 -8.24 -25.54 -1.61
CA PHE A 50 -9.17 -26.63 -1.33
C PHE A 50 -8.97 -27.22 0.07
N PHE A 51 -7.71 -27.49 0.46
CA PHE A 51 -7.39 -28.05 1.78
C PHE A 51 -7.74 -27.08 2.91
N SER A 52 -7.49 -25.78 2.73
CA SER A 52 -7.84 -24.73 3.69
C SER A 52 -9.35 -24.62 3.88
N ILE A 53 -10.10 -24.51 2.77
CA ILE A 53 -11.57 -24.40 2.81
C ILE A 53 -12.21 -25.63 3.44
N ILE A 54 -11.80 -26.84 3.05
CA ILE A 54 -12.33 -28.07 3.66
C ILE A 54 -12.05 -28.08 5.16
N SER A 55 -10.86 -27.67 5.58
CA SER A 55 -10.51 -27.64 7.00
C SER A 55 -11.39 -26.65 7.76
N THR A 56 -11.63 -25.45 7.25
CA THR A 56 -12.57 -24.48 7.84
C THR A 56 -13.99 -25.01 7.86
N SER A 57 -14.47 -25.56 6.74
CA SER A 57 -15.82 -26.10 6.62
C SER A 57 -16.09 -27.28 7.55
N LEU A 58 -15.09 -28.16 7.78
CA LEU A 58 -15.22 -29.27 8.74
C LEU A 58 -15.35 -28.77 10.18
N ILE A 59 -14.59 -27.74 10.56
CA ILE A 59 -14.72 -27.14 11.90
C ILE A 59 -16.08 -26.46 12.05
N ILE A 60 -16.56 -25.72 11.05
CA ILE A 60 -17.91 -25.13 11.04
C ILE A 60 -18.98 -26.22 11.18
N LEU A 61 -18.83 -27.33 10.44
CA LEU A 61 -19.78 -28.45 10.46
C LEU A 61 -19.84 -29.09 11.85
N HIS A 62 -18.68 -29.36 12.45
CA HIS A 62 -18.58 -29.87 13.81
C HIS A 62 -19.20 -28.90 14.83
N ASP A 63 -18.89 -27.61 14.77
CA ASP A 63 -19.31 -26.65 15.79
C ASP A 63 -20.80 -26.30 15.72
N LYS A 64 -21.38 -26.27 14.51
CA LYS A 64 -22.75 -25.75 14.30
C LYS A 64 -23.81 -26.80 14.06
N PHE A 65 -23.44 -27.95 13.54
CA PHE A 65 -24.43 -28.88 12.97
C PHE A 65 -24.34 -30.31 13.46
N LEU A 66 -23.24 -30.71 14.11
CA LEU A 66 -23.02 -32.09 14.52
C LEU A 66 -22.91 -32.22 16.05
N PRO A 67 -23.38 -33.35 16.62
CA PRO A 67 -23.01 -33.72 17.98
C PRO A 67 -21.49 -33.83 18.12
N VAL A 68 -20.97 -33.49 19.30
CA VAL A 68 -19.52 -33.43 19.60
C VAL A 68 -18.80 -34.72 19.20
N SER A 69 -19.36 -35.89 19.52
CA SER A 69 -18.76 -37.20 19.20
C SER A 69 -18.70 -37.48 17.69
N GLU A 70 -19.79 -37.17 16.98
CA GLU A 70 -19.90 -37.40 15.54
C GLU A 70 -19.00 -36.44 14.75
N GLY A 71 -19.02 -35.15 15.10
CA GLY A 71 -18.19 -34.16 14.44
C GLY A 71 -16.69 -34.37 14.73
N PHE A 72 -16.31 -34.78 15.95
CA PHE A 72 -14.91 -35.12 16.25
C PHE A 72 -14.44 -36.31 15.41
N THR A 73 -15.28 -37.35 15.29
CA THR A 73 -14.99 -38.52 14.44
C THR A 73 -14.83 -38.11 12.98
N LEU A 74 -15.71 -37.25 12.46
CA LEU A 74 -15.63 -36.72 11.10
C LEU A 74 -14.31 -35.97 10.85
N ILE A 75 -13.91 -35.08 11.78
CA ILE A 75 -12.64 -34.34 11.69
C ILE A 75 -11.46 -35.32 11.64
N VAL A 76 -11.40 -36.29 12.54
CA VAL A 76 -10.32 -37.29 12.59
C VAL A 76 -10.25 -38.08 11.28
N MET A 77 -11.40 -38.54 10.75
CA MET A 77 -11.46 -39.28 9.50
C MET A 77 -10.99 -38.46 8.31
N PHE A 78 -11.47 -37.22 8.16
CA PHE A 78 -11.11 -36.37 7.02
C PHE A 78 -9.67 -35.89 7.10
N PHE A 79 -9.21 -35.41 8.25
CA PHE A 79 -7.81 -34.96 8.41
C PHE A 79 -6.84 -36.13 8.29
N GLY A 80 -7.15 -37.27 8.92
CA GLY A 80 -6.37 -38.49 8.77
C GLY A 80 -6.29 -38.93 7.30
N GLY A 81 -7.43 -38.98 6.60
CA GLY A 81 -7.50 -39.32 5.18
C GLY A 81 -6.71 -38.37 4.29
N MET A 82 -6.81 -37.05 4.53
CA MET A 82 -6.05 -36.04 3.81
C MET A 82 -4.53 -36.18 4.02
N ILE A 83 -4.10 -36.41 5.27
CA ILE A 83 -2.67 -36.63 5.58
C ILE A 83 -2.17 -37.91 4.92
N VAL A 84 -2.91 -39.01 5.01
CA VAL A 84 -2.56 -40.28 4.36
C VAL A 84 -2.47 -40.10 2.84
N PHE A 85 -3.42 -39.39 2.22
CA PHE A 85 -3.38 -39.07 0.80
C PHE A 85 -2.11 -38.28 0.42
N LEU A 86 -1.74 -37.27 1.20
CA LEU A 86 -0.52 -36.49 0.97
C LEU A 86 0.75 -37.34 1.13
N LEU A 87 0.79 -38.24 2.13
CA LEU A 87 1.92 -39.15 2.34
C LEU A 87 2.06 -40.15 1.18
N ILE A 88 0.96 -40.73 0.70
CA ILE A 88 0.97 -41.60 -0.48
C ILE A 88 1.49 -40.84 -1.70
N GLY A 89 1.03 -39.59 -1.90
CA GLY A 89 1.53 -38.72 -2.97
C GLY A 89 3.04 -38.43 -2.87
N SER A 90 3.55 -38.23 -1.66
CA SER A 90 4.98 -38.01 -1.38
C SER A 90 5.82 -39.26 -1.64
N VAL A 91 5.34 -40.44 -1.21
CA VAL A 91 5.99 -41.73 -1.46
C VAL A 91 6.02 -42.05 -2.95
N TYR A 92 4.90 -41.85 -3.66
CA TYR A 92 4.84 -42.03 -5.11
C TYR A 92 5.86 -41.15 -5.84
N ARG A 93 5.98 -39.88 -5.43
CA ARG A 93 6.93 -38.94 -6.01
C ARG A 93 8.39 -39.31 -5.69
N LEU A 94 8.66 -39.77 -4.48
CA LEU A 94 9.98 -40.30 -4.10
C LEU A 94 10.41 -41.42 -5.05
N PHE A 95 9.53 -42.38 -5.34
CA PHE A 95 9.85 -43.49 -6.24
C PHE A 95 9.98 -43.08 -7.71
N ARG A 96 9.20 -42.08 -8.17
CA ARG A 96 9.18 -41.67 -9.58
C ARG A 96 10.23 -40.61 -9.93
N GLU A 97 10.52 -39.70 -9.02
CA GLU A 97 11.35 -38.51 -9.25
C GLU A 97 12.61 -38.47 -8.37
N ASN A 98 12.83 -39.44 -7.48
CA ASN A 98 13.88 -39.41 -6.44
C ASN A 98 13.84 -38.14 -5.56
N ASP A 99 12.68 -37.47 -5.49
CA ASP A 99 12.41 -36.32 -4.63
C ASP A 99 11.05 -36.53 -3.94
N PRO A 100 11.02 -36.73 -2.61
CA PRO A 100 9.77 -36.92 -1.87
C PRO A 100 8.91 -35.65 -1.81
N GLY A 101 9.47 -34.48 -2.13
CA GLY A 101 8.71 -33.24 -2.15
C GLY A 101 8.28 -32.72 -0.78
N TYR A 102 9.06 -32.96 0.28
CA TYR A 102 8.69 -32.65 1.68
C TYR A 102 8.12 -31.25 1.90
N THR A 103 8.67 -30.23 1.24
CA THR A 103 8.16 -28.85 1.39
C THR A 103 6.76 -28.66 0.84
N THR A 104 6.38 -29.42 -0.19
CA THR A 104 5.06 -29.37 -0.80
C THR A 104 4.04 -30.10 0.09
N THR A 105 4.42 -31.25 0.65
CA THR A 105 3.61 -31.95 1.66
C THR A 105 3.42 -31.10 2.91
N LEU A 106 4.49 -30.48 3.42
CA LEU A 106 4.42 -29.59 4.58
C LEU A 106 3.54 -28.36 4.32
N SER A 107 3.64 -27.74 3.14
CA SER A 107 2.79 -26.58 2.81
C SER A 107 1.31 -26.95 2.71
N MET A 108 0.98 -28.17 2.28
CA MET A 108 -0.40 -28.67 2.28
C MET A 108 -0.93 -28.91 3.70
N ILE A 109 -0.12 -29.49 4.58
CA ILE A 109 -0.49 -29.65 6.00
C ILE A 109 -0.69 -28.27 6.65
N LEU A 110 0.17 -27.30 6.33
CA LEU A 110 0.02 -25.93 6.80
C LEU A 110 -1.25 -25.28 6.29
N ALA A 111 -1.66 -25.52 5.04
CA ALA A 111 -2.95 -25.04 4.54
C ALA A 111 -4.13 -25.62 5.33
N MET A 112 -4.04 -26.88 5.78
CA MET A 112 -5.05 -27.46 6.67
C MET A 112 -5.09 -26.75 8.03
N ILE A 113 -3.92 -26.58 8.66
CA ILE A 113 -3.79 -25.93 9.97
C ILE A 113 -4.28 -24.48 9.90
N VAL A 114 -3.90 -23.74 8.87
CA VAL A 114 -4.34 -22.34 8.72
C VAL A 114 -5.84 -22.30 8.44
N GLY A 115 -6.39 -23.23 7.65
CA GLY A 115 -7.83 -23.37 7.45
C GLY A 115 -8.59 -23.60 8.75
N THR A 116 -8.10 -24.44 9.67
CA THR A 116 -8.73 -24.57 11.00
C THR A 116 -8.58 -23.30 11.82
N MET A 117 -7.43 -22.65 11.79
CA MET A 117 -7.21 -21.38 12.50
C MET A 117 -8.12 -20.26 12.00
N CYS A 118 -8.50 -20.22 10.72
CA CYS A 118 -9.49 -19.25 10.22
C CYS A 118 -10.83 -19.34 10.96
N TYR A 119 -11.17 -20.47 11.56
CA TYR A 119 -12.36 -20.57 12.40
C TYR A 119 -12.19 -19.91 13.78
N TYR A 120 -11.01 -20.07 14.39
CA TYR A 120 -10.77 -19.67 15.78
C TYR A 120 -10.15 -18.28 15.93
N ASN A 121 -9.30 -17.87 14.99
CA ASN A 121 -8.57 -16.60 15.00
C ASN A 121 -8.11 -16.24 13.57
N GLU A 122 -8.94 -15.49 12.85
CA GLU A 122 -8.68 -15.05 11.47
C GLU A 122 -7.38 -14.24 11.36
N PRO A 123 -7.09 -13.24 12.22
CA PRO A 123 -5.83 -12.48 12.12
C PRO A 123 -4.59 -13.37 12.23
N LEU A 124 -4.58 -14.32 13.17
CA LEU A 124 -3.44 -15.23 13.36
C LEU A 124 -3.26 -16.16 12.15
N ALA A 125 -4.35 -16.69 11.61
CA ALA A 125 -4.34 -17.52 10.41
C ALA A 125 -3.71 -16.78 9.21
N ILE A 126 -4.14 -15.53 8.99
CA ILE A 126 -3.61 -14.67 7.93
C ILE A 126 -2.11 -14.41 8.15
N ALA A 127 -1.69 -14.05 9.37
CA ALA A 127 -0.28 -13.79 9.68
C ALA A 127 0.60 -15.02 9.42
N ILE A 128 0.18 -16.20 9.89
CA ILE A 128 0.92 -17.46 9.68
C ILE A 128 1.03 -17.77 8.18
N SER A 129 -0.06 -17.62 7.41
CA SER A 129 -0.04 -17.87 5.97
C SER A 129 1.01 -17.02 5.24
N VAL A 130 1.13 -15.74 5.61
CA VAL A 130 2.08 -14.80 5.03
C VAL A 130 3.51 -15.08 5.48
N ILE A 131 3.74 -15.38 6.75
CA ILE A 131 5.06 -15.80 7.25
C ILE A 131 5.57 -17.01 6.47
N PHE A 132 4.71 -18.01 6.23
CA PHE A 132 5.07 -19.17 5.43
C PHE A 132 5.34 -18.82 3.96
N LEU A 133 4.57 -17.92 3.35
CA LEU A 133 4.89 -17.42 2.00
C LEU A 133 6.30 -16.80 1.96
N ILE A 134 6.71 -16.03 2.97
CA ILE A 134 8.06 -15.45 3.06
C ILE A 134 9.11 -16.56 3.12
N ILE A 135 8.94 -17.53 4.03
CA ILE A 135 9.88 -18.65 4.18
C ILE A 135 9.99 -19.44 2.86
N LEU A 136 8.86 -19.76 2.24
CA LEU A 136 8.77 -20.52 1.00
C LEU A 136 9.37 -19.78 -0.20
N SER A 137 9.27 -18.45 -0.24
CA SER A 137 9.82 -17.60 -1.30
C SER A 137 11.33 -17.37 -1.15
N THR A 138 11.85 -17.33 0.08
CA THR A 138 13.29 -17.11 0.39
C THR A 138 14.15 -18.30 -0.08
N LYS A 139 13.59 -19.52 -0.08
CA LYS A 139 14.30 -20.76 -0.47
C LYS A 139 14.91 -20.72 -1.88
N LYS A 140 14.46 -19.81 -2.75
CA LYS A 140 14.91 -19.69 -4.15
C LYS A 140 16.16 -18.82 -4.38
N GLN A 141 16.77 -18.22 -3.36
CA GLN A 141 18.02 -17.47 -3.56
C GLN A 141 19.24 -18.37 -3.88
N PHE A 142 19.13 -19.70 -3.78
CA PHE A 142 20.26 -20.61 -3.96
C PHE A 142 20.40 -21.28 -5.33
N TYR A 143 19.52 -21.07 -6.33
CA TYR A 143 19.80 -21.60 -7.69
C TYR A 143 19.25 -20.72 -8.83
N LYS A 144 20.21 -20.16 -9.59
CA LYS A 144 20.21 -19.65 -10.97
C LYS A 144 19.00 -18.81 -11.46
N ILE A 145 19.28 -17.50 -11.56
CA ILE A 145 19.02 -16.59 -12.69
C ILE A 145 17.84 -16.98 -13.60
N ARG A 146 16.64 -16.46 -13.28
CA ARG A 146 15.68 -16.06 -14.30
C ARG A 146 15.39 -14.56 -14.19
N LYS A 147 15.47 -13.92 -15.35
CA LYS A 147 15.43 -12.47 -15.59
C LYS A 147 14.08 -11.87 -15.18
N LEU A 148 14.14 -10.67 -14.59
CA LEU A 148 13.07 -9.68 -14.36
C LEU A 148 11.79 -10.13 -13.63
N LYS A 149 11.14 -11.25 -14.02
CA LYS A 149 9.95 -11.81 -13.36
C LYS A 149 10.21 -12.19 -11.90
N ASP A 150 11.43 -12.59 -11.57
CA ASP A 150 11.79 -12.96 -10.19
C ASP A 150 11.92 -11.73 -9.27
N ILE A 151 12.37 -10.58 -9.79
CA ILE A 151 12.49 -9.32 -9.03
C ILE A 151 11.11 -8.76 -8.69
N GLU A 152 10.19 -8.80 -9.65
CA GLU A 152 8.82 -8.35 -9.44
C GLU A 152 8.11 -9.25 -8.43
N TRP A 153 8.29 -10.57 -8.53
CA TRP A 153 7.72 -11.52 -7.57
C TRP A 153 8.26 -11.35 -6.15
N THR A 154 9.57 -11.23 -5.98
CA THR A 154 10.16 -10.96 -4.65
C THR A 154 9.60 -9.67 -4.06
N GLY A 155 9.49 -8.60 -4.86
CA GLY A 155 8.87 -7.35 -4.40
C GLY A 155 7.38 -7.50 -4.06
N THR A 156 6.63 -8.35 -4.77
CA THR A 156 5.22 -8.65 -4.42
C THR A 156 5.12 -9.39 -3.10
N VAL A 157 5.97 -10.39 -2.85
CA VAL A 157 5.98 -11.11 -1.57
C VAL A 157 6.40 -10.18 -0.43
N GLU A 158 7.43 -9.35 -0.63
CA GLU A 158 7.85 -8.33 0.33
C GLU A 158 6.71 -7.33 0.65
N PHE A 159 5.97 -6.88 -0.37
CA PHE A 159 4.82 -5.99 -0.18
C PHE A 159 3.70 -6.64 0.64
N ILE A 160 3.31 -7.88 0.30
CA ILE A 160 2.30 -8.64 1.05
C ILE A 160 2.75 -8.81 2.49
N ALA A 161 4.02 -9.17 2.71
CA ALA A 161 4.61 -9.31 4.04
C ALA A 161 4.49 -8.01 4.85
N ILE A 162 4.95 -6.89 4.30
CA ILE A 162 4.92 -5.60 4.99
C ILE A 162 3.47 -5.21 5.32
N VAL A 163 2.56 -5.27 4.35
CA VAL A 163 1.18 -4.82 4.54
C VAL A 163 0.45 -5.68 5.57
N VAL A 164 0.52 -6.99 5.42
CA VAL A 164 -0.24 -7.91 6.27
C VAL A 164 0.35 -7.95 7.67
N LEU A 165 1.68 -8.02 7.81
CA LEU A 165 2.32 -8.08 9.12
C LEU A 165 2.17 -6.74 9.87
N LEU A 166 2.34 -5.59 9.20
CA LEU A 166 2.13 -4.31 9.88
C LEU A 166 0.68 -4.13 10.34
N TYR A 167 -0.30 -4.54 9.53
CA TYR A 167 -1.71 -4.40 9.92
C TYR A 167 -2.10 -5.33 11.07
N ILE A 168 -1.65 -6.59 11.03
CA ILE A 168 -2.07 -7.61 12.01
C ILE A 168 -1.28 -7.50 13.31
N LEU A 169 0.03 -7.24 13.24
CA LEU A 169 0.89 -7.22 14.43
C LEU A 169 0.73 -5.96 15.27
N ILE A 170 0.15 -4.89 14.71
CA ILE A 170 -0.10 -3.65 15.45
C ILE A 170 -1.53 -3.72 16.01
N PRO A 171 -1.69 -3.84 17.34
CA PRO A 171 -3.01 -3.83 17.99
C PRO A 171 -3.77 -2.53 17.71
N ASP A 172 -5.10 -2.59 17.74
CA ASP A 172 -5.94 -1.40 17.50
C ASP A 172 -5.78 -0.33 18.59
N ASP A 173 -5.43 -0.75 19.81
CA ASP A 173 -5.19 0.12 20.96
C ASP A 173 -3.71 0.51 21.11
N PHE A 174 -2.84 0.17 20.14
CA PHE A 174 -1.43 0.51 20.23
C PHE A 174 -1.21 2.02 20.05
N GLN A 175 -0.85 2.66 21.15
CA GLN A 175 -0.59 4.09 21.21
C GLN A 175 0.88 4.37 21.51
N VAL A 176 1.42 5.38 20.84
CA VAL A 176 2.76 5.91 21.11
C VAL A 176 2.59 7.40 21.41
N PHE A 177 2.92 7.81 22.63
CA PHE A 177 2.68 9.18 23.11
C PHE A 177 1.25 9.65 22.83
N GLU A 178 0.24 8.85 23.18
CA GLU A 178 -1.21 9.08 22.97
C GLU A 178 -1.66 9.23 21.50
N ILE A 179 -0.78 8.96 20.53
CA ILE A 179 -1.16 8.86 19.12
C ILE A 179 -1.48 7.40 18.82
N ASN A 180 -2.70 7.13 18.34
CA ASN A 180 -3.03 5.81 17.84
C ASN A 180 -2.25 5.54 16.54
N ILE A 181 -1.44 4.49 16.55
CA ILE A 181 -0.56 4.14 15.43
C ILE A 181 -1.31 3.40 14.32
N LYS A 182 -2.40 2.69 14.64
CA LYS A 182 -3.13 1.85 13.69
C LYS A 182 -3.66 2.64 12.47
N PRO A 183 -4.30 3.82 12.62
CA PRO A 183 -4.73 4.63 11.47
C PRO A 183 -3.57 5.10 10.59
N ILE A 184 -2.44 5.45 11.19
CA ILE A 184 -1.23 5.89 10.47
C ILE A 184 -0.68 4.72 9.63
N VAL A 185 -0.61 3.52 10.21
CA VAL A 185 -0.21 2.29 9.51
C VAL A 185 -1.16 1.98 8.35
N LEU A 186 -2.46 2.16 8.53
CA LEU A 186 -3.44 1.96 7.46
C LEU A 186 -3.20 2.93 6.29
N VAL A 187 -2.98 4.21 6.57
CA VAL A 187 -2.61 5.21 5.55
C VAL A 187 -1.33 4.79 4.82
N PHE A 188 -0.32 4.31 5.55
CA PHE A 188 0.91 3.79 4.95
C PHE A 188 0.66 2.62 4.01
N ILE A 189 -0.14 1.64 4.44
CA ILE A 189 -0.52 0.48 3.64
C ILE A 189 -1.20 0.92 2.34
N ILE A 190 -2.15 1.85 2.41
CA ILE A 190 -2.88 2.36 1.24
C ILE A 190 -1.90 3.04 0.27
N ILE A 191 -0.98 3.86 0.77
CA ILE A 191 0.01 4.54 -0.09
C ILE A 191 0.96 3.53 -0.74
N LEU A 192 1.43 2.52 -0.01
CA LEU A 192 2.25 1.45 -0.57
C LEU A 192 1.48 0.65 -1.62
N ALA A 193 0.19 0.38 -1.40
CA ALA A 193 -0.66 -0.30 -2.38
C ALA A 193 -0.83 0.52 -3.66
N ILE A 194 -1.09 1.82 -3.54
CA ILE A 194 -1.15 2.71 -4.71
C ILE A 194 0.17 2.72 -5.46
N LYS A 195 1.30 2.83 -4.75
CA LYS A 195 2.63 2.75 -5.33
C LYS A 195 2.86 1.43 -6.07
N TYR A 196 2.41 0.31 -5.50
CA TYR A 196 2.43 -1.02 -6.11
C TYR A 196 1.66 -1.04 -7.43
N PHE A 197 0.37 -0.69 -7.38
CA PHE A 197 -0.48 -0.77 -8.57
C PHE A 197 -0.06 0.22 -9.65
N SER A 198 0.34 1.45 -9.27
CA SER A 198 0.92 2.41 -10.20
C SER A 198 2.12 1.85 -10.96
N TYR A 199 3.04 1.15 -10.28
CA TYR A 199 4.18 0.51 -10.94
C TYR A 199 3.75 -0.61 -11.89
N PHE A 200 2.84 -1.49 -11.46
CA PHE A 200 2.40 -2.61 -12.30
C PHE A 200 1.62 -2.13 -13.53
N ILE A 201 0.75 -1.13 -13.41
CA ILE A 201 0.05 -0.53 -14.55
C ILE A 201 1.05 0.11 -15.50
N LEU A 202 2.02 0.86 -14.97
CA LEU A 202 3.07 1.50 -15.76
C LEU A 202 3.92 0.47 -16.53
N ARG A 203 4.19 -0.68 -15.91
CA ARG A 203 4.95 -1.78 -16.49
C ARG A 203 4.17 -2.59 -17.51
N SER A 204 2.87 -2.79 -17.30
CA SER A 204 2.00 -3.58 -18.18
C SER A 204 1.53 -2.79 -19.41
N THR A 205 1.56 -1.46 -19.35
CA THR A 205 1.19 -0.60 -20.47
C THR A 205 2.23 -0.70 -21.59
N THR A 206 1.82 -1.21 -22.76
CA THR A 206 2.65 -1.27 -23.99
C THR A 206 2.98 0.12 -24.52
N GLU A 207 2.07 1.07 -24.34
CA GLU A 207 2.27 2.47 -24.62
C GLU A 207 3.06 3.12 -23.48
N LYS A 208 4.38 3.27 -23.66
CA LYS A 208 5.25 4.08 -22.78
C LYS A 208 4.97 5.59 -22.96
N ASN A 209 3.70 5.97 -22.86
CA ASN A 209 3.22 7.32 -23.10
C ASN A 209 3.46 8.17 -21.84
N LEU A 210 4.07 9.32 -22.05
CA LEU A 210 4.48 10.27 -21.02
C LEU A 210 3.38 10.60 -19.99
N TYR A 211 2.11 10.59 -20.40
CA TYR A 211 0.98 10.81 -19.49
C TYR A 211 0.83 9.78 -18.40
N TYR A 212 0.78 8.49 -18.76
CA TYR A 212 0.56 7.42 -17.80
C TYR A 212 1.72 7.35 -16.81
N ILE A 213 2.94 7.54 -17.31
CA ILE A 213 4.16 7.60 -16.50
C ILE A 213 4.08 8.74 -15.49
N SER A 214 3.72 9.94 -15.95
CA SER A 214 3.63 11.12 -15.10
C SER A 214 2.49 11.01 -14.08
N PHE A 215 1.34 10.48 -14.49
CA PHE A 215 0.14 10.37 -13.66
C PHE A 215 0.34 9.33 -12.56
N LEU A 216 0.69 8.11 -12.94
CA LEU A 216 0.87 6.99 -12.01
C LEU A 216 2.11 7.19 -11.14
N GLY A 217 3.17 7.77 -11.69
CA GLY A 217 4.40 8.04 -10.96
C GLY A 217 4.23 9.06 -9.85
N GLY A 218 3.41 10.11 -10.04
CA GLY A 218 3.16 11.06 -8.95
C GLY A 218 2.33 10.48 -7.79
N PHE A 219 1.45 9.52 -8.06
CA PHE A 219 0.82 8.70 -7.01
C PHE A 219 1.83 7.78 -6.30
N ALA A 220 2.77 7.19 -7.04
CA ALA A 220 3.77 6.31 -6.47
C ALA A 220 4.81 7.06 -5.62
N HIS A 221 5.57 7.96 -6.24
CA HIS A 221 6.60 8.78 -5.59
C HIS A 221 6.97 9.96 -6.51
N SER A 222 6.49 11.16 -6.17
CA SER A 222 6.65 12.33 -7.05
C SER A 222 8.12 12.75 -7.23
N GLU A 223 8.95 12.65 -6.20
CA GLU A 223 10.39 12.98 -6.27
C GLU A 223 11.14 12.02 -7.22
N ALA A 224 11.01 10.70 -7.00
CA ALA A 224 11.66 9.70 -7.85
C ALA A 224 11.17 9.79 -9.30
N THR A 225 9.86 9.96 -9.50
CA THR A 225 9.28 10.12 -10.85
C THR A 225 9.78 11.40 -11.52
N THR A 226 9.94 12.49 -10.78
CA THR A 226 10.47 13.75 -11.32
C THR A 226 11.90 13.57 -11.82
N VAL A 227 12.75 12.87 -11.06
CA VAL A 227 14.11 12.52 -11.47
C VAL A 227 14.08 11.64 -12.72
N GLU A 228 13.33 10.53 -12.71
CA GLU A 228 13.26 9.61 -13.85
C GLU A 228 12.75 10.28 -15.14
N LEU A 229 11.73 11.15 -15.03
CA LEU A 229 11.23 11.93 -16.15
C LEU A 229 12.29 12.91 -16.67
N ALA A 230 13.03 13.57 -15.80
CA ALA A 230 14.08 14.50 -16.20
C ALA A 230 15.27 13.79 -16.89
N GLU A 231 15.71 12.63 -16.37
CA GLU A 231 16.74 11.78 -17.00
C GLU A 231 16.30 11.28 -18.37
N ALA A 232 15.01 10.95 -18.50
CA ALA A 232 14.41 10.49 -19.74
C ALA A 232 14.17 11.65 -20.75
N GLY A 233 14.45 12.90 -20.37
CA GLY A 233 14.25 14.06 -21.23
C GLY A 233 12.77 14.42 -21.43
N ALA A 234 11.91 14.11 -20.47
CA ALA A 234 10.52 14.55 -20.47
C ALA A 234 10.41 16.07 -20.46
N SER A 235 9.25 16.57 -20.89
CA SER A 235 8.95 18.00 -20.80
C SER A 235 8.55 18.41 -19.37
N SER A 236 8.74 19.68 -19.02
CA SER A 236 8.36 20.22 -17.70
C SER A 236 6.86 20.10 -17.38
N SER A 237 6.00 20.01 -18.41
CA SER A 237 4.56 19.74 -18.25
C SER A 237 4.27 18.32 -17.74
N ALA A 238 5.18 17.36 -17.94
CA ALA A 238 5.10 16.03 -17.35
C ALA A 238 5.29 16.09 -15.83
N VAL A 239 6.31 16.83 -15.39
CA VAL A 239 6.53 17.11 -13.95
C VAL A 239 5.37 17.91 -13.36
N TRP A 240 4.76 18.82 -14.13
CA TRP A 240 3.54 19.50 -13.68
C TRP A 240 2.38 18.53 -13.42
N LEU A 241 2.23 17.49 -14.25
CA LEU A 241 1.22 16.45 -14.04
C LEU A 241 1.54 15.57 -12.81
N VAL A 242 2.82 15.27 -12.56
CA VAL A 242 3.30 14.59 -11.34
C VAL A 242 2.95 15.38 -10.08
N ILE A 243 3.05 16.71 -10.12
CA ILE A 243 2.69 17.58 -9.00
C ILE A 243 1.21 17.42 -8.65
N GLN A 244 0.31 17.35 -9.64
CA GLN A 244 -1.13 17.28 -9.36
C GLN A 244 -1.53 15.94 -8.74
N THR A 245 -0.99 14.83 -9.23
CA THR A 245 -1.27 13.52 -8.64
C THR A 245 -0.65 13.36 -7.26
N MET A 246 0.50 14.00 -7.00
CA MET A 246 1.04 14.13 -5.65
C MET A 246 0.07 14.85 -4.71
N LEU A 247 -0.53 15.98 -5.14
CA LEU A 247 -1.50 16.72 -4.34
C LEU A 247 -2.74 15.87 -4.03
N ILE A 248 -3.30 15.19 -5.03
CA ILE A 248 -4.45 14.28 -4.84
C ILE A 248 -4.13 13.18 -3.82
N ARG A 249 -2.93 12.60 -3.88
CA ARG A 249 -2.50 11.57 -2.94
C ARG A 249 -2.51 12.06 -1.48
N MET A 250 -2.36 13.35 -1.21
CA MET A 250 -2.34 13.87 0.16
C MET A 250 -3.69 13.73 0.87
N ILE A 251 -4.79 13.58 0.12
CA ILE A 251 -6.12 13.25 0.67
C ILE A 251 -6.07 11.98 1.53
N ILE A 252 -5.27 11.00 1.12
CA ILE A 252 -5.11 9.72 1.83
C ILE A 252 -4.38 9.94 3.16
N VAL A 253 -3.35 10.82 3.15
CA VAL A 253 -2.60 11.15 4.37
C VAL A 253 -3.50 11.81 5.39
N LEU A 254 -4.40 12.69 4.94
CA LEU A 254 -5.31 13.45 5.79
C LEU A 254 -6.48 12.62 6.33
N MET A 255 -6.66 11.36 5.91
CA MET A 255 -7.72 10.47 6.45
C MET A 255 -7.59 10.23 7.96
N ILE A 256 -6.41 10.41 8.55
CA ILE A 256 -6.22 10.34 10.01
C ILE A 256 -6.91 11.48 10.76
N THR A 257 -7.25 12.58 10.07
CA THR A 257 -7.88 13.77 10.64
C THR A 257 -9.08 14.20 9.78
N PRO A 258 -10.27 13.60 9.96
CA PRO A 258 -11.45 13.87 9.12
C PRO A 258 -11.84 15.34 9.04
N THR A 259 -11.72 16.10 10.14
CA THR A 259 -12.01 17.53 10.18
C THR A 259 -11.08 18.34 9.28
N LEU A 260 -9.76 18.13 9.39
CA LEU A 260 -8.79 18.80 8.54
C LEU A 260 -8.95 18.37 7.07
N LEU A 261 -9.21 17.09 6.83
CA LEU A 261 -9.50 16.57 5.49
C LEU A 261 -10.68 17.31 4.85
N PHE A 262 -11.79 17.47 5.58
CA PHE A 262 -12.98 18.16 5.06
C PHE A 262 -12.65 19.55 4.51
N TYR A 263 -11.88 20.35 5.27
CA TYR A 263 -11.47 21.68 4.81
C TYR A 263 -10.42 21.63 3.70
N ALA A 264 -9.49 20.67 3.74
CA ALA A 264 -8.42 20.55 2.75
C ALA A 264 -8.88 20.00 1.40
N LEU A 265 -10.05 19.34 1.32
CA LEU A 265 -10.59 18.78 0.08
C LEU A 265 -10.76 19.84 -1.00
N PHE A 266 -11.37 20.98 -0.68
CA PHE A 266 -11.64 22.02 -1.66
C PHE A 266 -10.35 22.61 -2.27
N PRO A 267 -9.35 23.07 -1.48
CA PRO A 267 -8.08 23.56 -2.02
C PRO A 267 -7.30 22.52 -2.82
N ILE A 268 -7.23 21.27 -2.34
CA ILE A 268 -6.47 20.22 -3.00
C ILE A 268 -7.13 19.83 -4.33
N LEU A 269 -8.44 19.56 -4.33
CA LEU A 269 -9.12 19.05 -5.52
C LEU A 269 -9.23 20.10 -6.62
N THR A 270 -9.56 21.35 -6.27
CA THR A 270 -9.67 22.43 -7.27
C THR A 270 -8.33 22.72 -7.94
N THR A 271 -7.27 22.87 -7.15
CA THR A 271 -5.90 23.06 -7.65
C THR A 271 -5.47 21.90 -8.53
N SER A 272 -5.66 20.67 -8.04
CA SER A 272 -5.26 19.45 -8.77
C SER A 272 -6.04 19.28 -10.06
N PHE A 273 -7.34 19.56 -10.06
CA PHE A 273 -8.20 19.41 -11.23
C PHE A 273 -7.84 20.42 -12.33
N ILE A 274 -7.65 21.69 -11.97
CA ILE A 274 -7.22 22.73 -12.92
C ILE A 274 -5.84 22.39 -13.47
N GLY A 275 -4.89 22.00 -12.62
CA GLY A 275 -3.55 21.61 -13.03
C GLY A 275 -3.52 20.34 -13.89
N LEU A 276 -4.40 19.36 -13.63
CA LEU A 276 -4.51 18.14 -14.42
C LEU A 276 -4.99 18.45 -15.83
N ILE A 277 -6.04 19.27 -15.96
CA ILE A 277 -6.54 19.71 -17.27
C ILE A 277 -5.44 20.50 -18.00
N GLY A 278 -4.81 21.47 -17.32
CA GLY A 278 -3.74 22.28 -17.91
C GLY A 278 -2.56 21.44 -18.40
N SER A 279 -2.06 20.53 -17.56
CA SER A 279 -0.95 19.64 -17.91
C SER A 279 -1.31 18.69 -19.05
N PHE A 280 -2.52 18.12 -19.06
CA PHE A 280 -2.99 17.26 -20.14
C PHE A 280 -3.09 18.00 -21.49
N LEU A 281 -3.68 19.21 -21.48
CA LEU A 281 -3.83 20.03 -22.70
C LEU A 281 -2.49 20.45 -23.31
N VAL A 282 -1.43 20.58 -22.52
CA VAL A 282 -0.07 20.87 -22.98
C VAL A 282 0.64 19.62 -23.48
N LEU A 283 0.48 18.49 -22.78
CA LEU A 283 1.12 17.23 -23.12
C LEU A 283 0.54 16.58 -24.38
N ARG A 284 -0.72 16.88 -24.78
CA ARG A 284 -1.36 16.26 -25.97
C ARG A 284 -0.74 16.59 -27.30
N LYS A 285 0.09 17.62 -27.30
CA LYS A 285 0.84 18.03 -28.47
C LYS A 285 2.28 17.50 -28.46
N LYS A 286 2.67 16.73 -27.44
CA LYS A 286 4.04 16.26 -27.23
C LYS A 286 4.07 14.74 -27.29
N GLU A 287 4.35 14.20 -28.46
CA GLU A 287 4.69 12.79 -28.60
C GLU A 287 6.11 12.58 -28.08
N THR A 288 6.23 12.03 -26.88
CA THR A 288 7.51 11.51 -26.39
C THR A 288 7.26 10.11 -25.88
N GLN A 289 7.59 9.12 -26.70
CA GLN A 289 7.73 7.75 -26.23
C GLN A 289 9.02 7.70 -25.41
N LEU A 290 8.91 7.48 -24.11
CA LEU A 290 10.08 7.32 -23.25
C LEU A 290 10.48 5.85 -23.23
N THR A 291 11.75 5.55 -23.50
CA THR A 291 12.32 4.23 -23.22
C THR A 291 12.55 4.10 -21.72
N LEU A 292 11.51 3.70 -20.99
CA LEU A 292 11.59 3.36 -19.59
C LEU A 292 12.32 2.02 -19.40
N ASP A 293 13.64 2.05 -19.57
CA ASP A 293 14.49 0.87 -19.37
C ASP A 293 15.01 0.77 -17.91
N LYS A 294 14.65 1.75 -17.06
CA LYS A 294 15.18 1.88 -15.69
C LYS A 294 14.16 2.19 -14.59
N ILE A 295 12.86 1.92 -14.77
CA ILE A 295 11.93 2.03 -13.62
C ILE A 295 12.31 0.96 -12.60
N LYS A 296 12.88 1.38 -11.47
CA LYS A 296 13.23 0.47 -10.38
C LYS A 296 11.97 -0.02 -9.70
N ASN A 297 11.93 -1.28 -9.29
CA ASN A 297 10.82 -1.83 -8.53
C ASN A 297 10.64 -1.03 -7.21
N PRO A 298 9.55 -0.26 -7.06
CA PRO A 298 9.33 0.57 -5.88
C PRO A 298 9.00 -0.23 -4.62
N LEU A 299 8.79 -1.54 -4.78
CA LEU A 299 8.38 -2.50 -3.75
C LEU A 299 9.54 -3.23 -3.10
N SER A 300 10.77 -2.98 -3.55
CA SER A 300 11.92 -3.41 -2.77
C SER A 300 11.78 -2.87 -1.34
N ILE A 301 12.06 -3.70 -0.34
CA ILE A 301 12.11 -3.28 1.07
C ILE A 301 12.85 -1.95 1.23
N LYS A 302 13.97 -1.77 0.51
CA LYS A 302 14.72 -0.51 0.50
C LYS A 302 13.89 0.70 0.03
N GLY A 303 13.16 0.56 -1.07
CA GLY A 303 12.29 1.62 -1.60
C GLY A 303 11.06 1.89 -0.72
N ALA A 304 10.54 0.89 -0.03
CA ALA A 304 9.48 1.04 0.96
C ALA A 304 9.99 1.74 2.24
N LEU A 305 11.17 1.35 2.74
CA LEU A 305 11.79 1.91 3.94
C LEU A 305 12.22 3.38 3.78
N ILE A 306 12.81 3.75 2.64
CA ILE A 306 13.15 5.16 2.37
C ILE A 306 11.87 6.00 2.35
N PHE A 307 10.84 5.48 1.69
CA PHE A 307 9.56 6.17 1.60
C PHE A 307 8.89 6.30 2.98
N SER A 308 8.76 5.22 3.75
CA SER A 308 8.18 5.26 5.10
C SER A 308 9.02 6.09 6.07
N GLY A 309 10.34 6.05 5.95
CA GLY A 309 11.28 6.85 6.73
C GLY A 309 11.00 8.35 6.64
N THR A 310 10.66 8.86 5.44
CA THR A 310 10.36 10.30 5.29
C THR A 310 9.11 10.72 6.06
N TYR A 311 8.05 9.91 6.05
CA TYR A 311 6.84 10.18 6.83
C TYR A 311 7.09 10.00 8.33
N LEU A 312 7.84 8.96 8.73
CA LEU A 312 8.23 8.75 10.12
C LEU A 312 8.96 9.96 10.69
N ILE A 313 9.80 10.64 9.89
CA ILE A 313 10.45 11.89 10.31
C ILE A 313 9.38 12.95 10.65
N GLY A 314 8.36 13.13 9.82
CA GLY A 314 7.27 14.08 10.11
C GLY A 314 6.54 13.76 11.41
N LEU A 315 6.23 12.48 11.63
CA LEU A 315 5.60 12.02 12.87
C LEU A 315 6.50 12.21 14.10
N ILE A 316 7.77 11.81 14.02
CA ILE A 316 8.74 11.96 15.13
C ILE A 316 8.92 13.43 15.48
N ILE A 317 9.09 14.30 14.48
CA ILE A 317 9.20 15.74 14.72
C ILE A 317 7.93 16.24 15.43
N SER A 318 6.73 15.89 14.97
CA SER A 318 5.48 16.29 15.64
C SER A 318 5.42 15.85 17.10
N ILE A 319 5.85 14.62 17.40
CA ILE A 319 5.89 14.09 18.78
C ILE A 319 6.92 14.85 19.61
N VAL A 320 8.13 15.06 19.09
CA VAL A 320 9.18 15.78 19.80
C VAL A 320 8.73 17.21 20.13
N LEU A 321 8.12 17.92 19.17
CA LEU A 321 7.63 19.28 19.40
C LEU A 321 6.48 19.33 20.41
N SER A 322 5.70 18.25 20.59
CA SER A 322 4.64 18.22 21.61
C SER A 322 5.17 18.33 23.05
N PHE A 323 6.46 18.10 23.28
CA PHE A 323 7.10 18.29 24.58
C PHE A 323 7.57 19.72 24.84
N PHE A 324 7.49 20.60 23.84
CA PHE A 324 7.97 21.97 23.93
C PHE A 324 6.83 22.95 23.64
N GLU A 325 6.74 24.01 24.43
CA GLU A 325 5.87 25.15 24.13
C GLU A 325 6.57 26.04 23.10
N ILE A 326 6.29 25.83 21.83
CA ILE A 326 6.91 26.56 20.72
C ILE A 326 5.87 27.44 20.03
N ASN A 327 6.31 28.62 19.61
CA ASN A 327 5.48 29.56 18.86
C ASN A 327 4.99 28.93 17.54
N ILE A 328 3.76 29.24 17.14
CA ILE A 328 3.16 28.80 15.86
C ILE A 328 4.03 29.14 14.64
N LEU A 329 4.80 30.24 14.68
CA LEU A 329 5.77 30.60 13.65
C LEU A 329 6.84 29.52 13.42
N ALA A 330 7.28 28.83 14.49
CA ALA A 330 8.22 27.72 14.36
C ALA A 330 7.60 26.55 13.59
N TYR A 331 6.32 26.24 13.83
CA TYR A 331 5.60 25.20 13.10
C TYR A 331 5.52 25.49 11.60
N TYR A 332 5.32 26.74 11.21
CA TYR A 332 5.34 27.17 9.81
C TYR A 332 6.71 26.99 9.13
N ILE A 333 7.80 27.29 9.82
CA ILE A 333 9.16 27.08 9.30
C ILE A 333 9.47 25.60 9.19
N ILE A 334 9.13 24.83 10.22
CA ILE A 334 9.39 23.38 10.28
C ILE A 334 8.63 22.66 9.17
N VAL A 335 7.34 22.95 8.98
CA VAL A 335 6.55 22.32 7.89
C VAL A 335 7.10 22.68 6.51
N PHE A 336 7.60 23.90 6.31
CA PHE A 336 8.26 24.29 5.06
C PHE A 336 9.52 23.47 4.81
N VAL A 337 10.39 23.33 5.82
CA VAL A 337 11.64 22.54 5.72
C VAL A 337 11.34 21.06 5.47
N ILE A 338 10.38 20.48 6.20
CA ILE A 338 9.94 19.10 5.97
C ILE A 338 9.35 18.96 4.55
N GLY A 339 8.58 19.93 4.10
CA GLY A 339 7.98 19.94 2.75
C GLY A 339 9.01 19.95 1.63
N LEU A 340 10.15 20.65 1.82
CA LEU A 340 11.28 20.58 0.87
C LEU A 340 11.83 19.15 0.72
N LEU A 341 11.73 18.32 1.76
CA LEU A 341 12.08 16.89 1.70
C LEU A 341 10.97 16.07 1.03
N SER A 342 9.75 16.17 1.53
CA SER A 342 8.59 15.41 1.03
C SER A 342 7.26 16.06 1.42
N GLY A 343 6.35 16.18 0.45
CA GLY A 343 4.97 16.62 0.71
C GLY A 343 4.17 15.64 1.58
N GLY A 344 4.52 14.35 1.53
CA GLY A 344 3.91 13.34 2.39
C GLY A 344 4.30 13.50 3.85
N ALA A 345 5.58 13.72 4.10
CA ALA A 345 6.12 13.98 5.43
C ALA A 345 5.55 15.25 6.06
N SER A 346 5.47 16.34 5.28
CA SER A 346 4.91 17.60 5.78
C SER A 346 3.41 17.48 6.06
N SER A 347 2.67 16.77 5.23
CA SER A 347 1.23 16.54 5.43
C SER A 347 0.97 15.67 6.67
N LEU A 348 1.79 14.64 6.89
CA LEU A 348 1.67 13.81 8.09
C LEU A 348 2.02 14.61 9.35
N PHE A 349 3.09 15.42 9.31
CA PHE A 349 3.44 16.33 10.40
C PHE A 349 2.28 17.27 10.77
N VAL A 350 1.64 17.90 9.78
CA VAL A 350 0.48 18.78 10.03
C VAL A 350 -0.68 18.01 10.62
N ALA A 351 -1.00 16.85 10.05
CA ALA A 351 -2.12 16.05 10.51
C ALA A 351 -1.90 15.53 11.95
N THR A 352 -0.68 15.10 12.32
CA THR A 352 -0.38 14.69 13.69
C THR A 352 -0.36 15.87 14.66
N ALA A 353 0.15 17.04 14.25
CA ALA A 353 0.13 18.24 15.09
C ALA A 353 -1.31 18.73 15.34
N PHE A 354 -2.18 18.68 14.32
CA PHE A 354 -3.59 18.99 14.44
C PHE A 354 -4.33 17.97 15.31
N TYR A 355 -4.07 16.67 15.12
CA TYR A 355 -4.64 15.60 15.96
C TYR A 355 -4.30 15.78 17.44
N LYS A 356 -3.09 16.26 17.73
CA LYS A 356 -2.61 16.58 19.08
C LYS A 356 -3.08 17.94 19.61
N SER A 357 -3.93 18.65 18.87
CA SER A 357 -4.42 19.98 19.23
C SER A 357 -3.31 21.01 19.46
N LEU A 358 -2.13 20.80 18.86
CA LEU A 358 -1.02 21.76 18.91
C LEU A 358 -1.29 22.98 18.02
N ILE A 359 -2.16 22.80 17.02
CA ILE A 359 -2.54 23.81 16.04
C ILE A 359 -4.06 23.73 15.79
N ASN A 360 -4.69 24.87 15.51
CA ASN A 360 -6.09 24.95 15.13
C ASN A 360 -6.30 24.66 13.62
N GLU A 361 -7.55 24.63 13.17
CA GLU A 361 -7.94 24.29 11.80
C GLU A 361 -7.35 25.26 10.76
N GLY A 362 -7.41 26.57 11.03
CA GLY A 362 -6.89 27.59 10.11
C GLY A 362 -5.38 27.52 9.97
N ASN A 363 -4.65 27.38 11.08
CA ASN A 363 -3.20 27.17 11.07
C ASN A 363 -2.84 25.86 10.38
N ALA A 364 -3.57 24.78 10.61
CA ALA A 364 -3.34 23.49 9.95
C ALA A 364 -3.47 23.60 8.42
N LEU A 365 -4.48 24.31 7.91
CA LEU A 365 -4.64 24.53 6.46
C LEU A 365 -3.51 25.38 5.87
N MET A 366 -3.09 26.45 6.57
CA MET A 366 -1.96 27.26 6.14
C MET A 366 -0.66 26.45 6.13
N MET A 367 -0.40 25.68 7.20
CA MET A 367 0.77 24.83 7.31
C MET A 367 0.79 23.75 6.23
N LEU A 368 -0.36 23.12 5.96
CA LEU A 368 -0.51 22.15 4.88
C LEU A 368 -0.15 22.80 3.53
N THR A 369 -0.66 23.99 3.27
CA THR A 369 -0.39 24.75 2.04
C THR A 369 1.09 25.11 1.91
N ILE A 370 1.73 25.54 2.99
CA ILE A 370 3.15 25.87 3.02
C ILE A 370 4.01 24.63 2.77
N GLY A 371 3.72 23.53 3.46
CA GLY A 371 4.42 22.26 3.27
C GLY A 371 4.28 21.70 1.85
N LEU A 372 3.07 21.72 1.29
CA LEU A 372 2.82 21.30 -0.08
C LEU A 372 3.47 22.25 -1.10
N SER A 373 3.47 23.55 -0.85
CA SER A 373 4.18 24.52 -1.70
C SER A 373 5.68 24.27 -1.71
N ALA A 374 6.29 23.99 -0.56
CA ALA A 374 7.69 23.59 -0.47
C ALA A 374 7.96 22.29 -1.24
N ALA A 375 7.06 21.30 -1.11
CA ALA A 375 7.12 20.05 -1.86
C ALA A 375 6.93 20.24 -3.37
N ILE A 376 6.22 21.28 -3.82
CA ILE A 376 6.12 21.65 -5.23
C ILE A 376 7.44 22.30 -5.69
N ILE A 377 8.00 23.21 -4.90
CA ILE A 377 9.25 23.92 -5.20
C ILE A 377 10.43 22.94 -5.37
N ASN A 378 10.50 21.89 -4.55
CA ASN A 378 11.60 20.93 -4.62
C ASN A 378 11.71 20.20 -5.98
N LYS A 379 10.64 20.20 -6.81
CA LYS A 379 10.66 19.63 -8.17
C LYS A 379 11.61 20.38 -9.10
N ILE A 380 11.86 21.67 -8.84
CA ILE A 380 12.90 22.43 -9.56
C ILE A 380 14.26 21.79 -9.29
N PHE A 381 14.58 21.52 -8.03
CA PHE A 381 15.86 20.93 -7.65
C PHE A 381 16.04 19.52 -8.25
N TYR A 382 15.09 18.62 -8.00
CA TYR A 382 15.17 17.23 -8.50
C TYR A 382 15.23 17.16 -10.02
N SER A 383 14.41 17.92 -10.73
CA SER A 383 14.40 17.88 -12.19
C SER A 383 15.65 18.52 -12.80
N THR A 384 16.19 19.60 -12.23
CA THR A 384 17.36 20.29 -12.81
C THR A 384 18.68 19.57 -12.60
N GLN A 385 18.79 18.77 -11.53
CA GLN A 385 19.96 17.92 -11.29
C GLN A 385 19.99 16.72 -12.23
N ALA A 386 18.82 16.17 -12.54
CA ALA A 386 18.67 14.96 -13.34
C ALA A 386 18.44 15.23 -14.84
N LEU A 387 18.22 16.49 -15.23
CA LEU A 387 17.89 16.85 -16.61
C LEU A 387 19.00 16.43 -17.57
N LYS A 388 18.61 15.70 -18.61
CA LYS A 388 19.50 15.25 -19.68
C LYS A 388 20.24 16.44 -20.33
N GLU A 389 21.53 16.26 -20.60
CA GLU A 389 22.44 17.33 -21.06
C GLU A 389 22.05 17.95 -22.41
N ASP A 390 21.34 17.21 -23.25
CA ASP A 390 20.86 17.64 -24.56
C ASP A 390 19.67 18.62 -24.49
N LYS A 391 19.07 18.82 -23.31
CA LYS A 391 17.95 19.74 -23.11
C LYS A 391 18.43 21.14 -22.77
N ASN A 392 17.73 22.14 -23.31
CA ASN A 392 17.90 23.53 -22.88
C ASN A 392 17.36 23.72 -21.45
N LYS A 393 18.27 23.63 -20.47
CA LYS A 393 17.97 23.75 -19.04
C LYS A 393 17.26 25.06 -18.68
N LYS A 394 17.63 26.18 -19.31
CA LYS A 394 17.00 27.49 -19.04
C LYS A 394 15.51 27.48 -19.41
N VAL A 395 15.19 27.05 -20.64
CA VAL A 395 13.80 26.99 -21.13
C VAL A 395 12.96 26.02 -20.30
N TYR A 396 13.53 24.85 -19.98
CA TYR A 396 12.87 23.86 -19.13
C TYR A 396 12.50 24.44 -17.75
N VAL A 397 13.46 25.09 -17.10
CA VAL A 397 13.27 25.70 -15.77
C VAL A 397 12.23 26.83 -15.82
N ILE A 398 12.28 27.70 -16.83
CA ILE A 398 11.31 28.80 -16.97
C ILE A 398 9.87 28.24 -17.05
N HIS A 399 9.64 27.23 -17.89
CA HIS A 399 8.31 26.61 -17.98
C HIS A 399 7.91 25.92 -16.68
N LEU A 400 8.83 25.20 -16.02
CA LEU A 400 8.53 24.52 -14.77
C LEU A 400 8.19 25.52 -13.66
N VAL A 401 8.96 26.61 -13.53
CA VAL A 401 8.70 27.69 -12.58
C VAL A 401 7.34 28.32 -12.84
N PHE A 402 6.98 28.58 -14.09
CA PHE A 402 5.66 29.09 -14.46
C PHE A 402 4.53 28.16 -13.98
N TYR A 403 4.65 26.86 -14.21
CA TYR A 403 3.66 25.87 -13.75
C TYR A 403 3.58 25.77 -12.22
N ILE A 404 4.73 25.86 -11.54
CA ILE A 404 4.82 25.85 -10.09
C ILE A 404 4.14 27.09 -9.49
N ILE A 405 4.41 28.29 -10.03
CA ILE A 405 3.79 29.53 -9.59
C ILE A 405 2.27 29.45 -9.72
N ILE A 406 1.75 28.96 -10.86
CA ILE A 406 0.31 28.78 -11.06
C ILE A 406 -0.26 27.81 -10.02
N THR A 407 0.41 26.68 -9.77
CA THR A 407 -0.09 25.66 -8.85
C THR A 407 -0.10 26.18 -7.40
N ILE A 408 0.97 26.85 -6.98
CA ILE A 408 1.07 27.43 -5.63
C ILE A 408 0.06 28.56 -5.46
N PHE A 409 -0.10 29.42 -6.47
CA PHE A 409 -1.09 30.49 -6.45
C PHE A 409 -2.51 29.94 -6.30
N LEU A 410 -2.89 28.94 -7.09
CA LEU A 410 -4.19 28.27 -6.98
C LEU A 410 -4.36 27.61 -5.59
N LEU A 411 -3.37 26.86 -5.11
CA LEU A 411 -3.45 26.21 -3.80
C LEU A 411 -3.64 27.22 -2.68
N THR A 412 -2.88 28.32 -2.73
CA THR A 412 -2.91 29.37 -1.72
C THR A 412 -4.23 30.12 -1.74
N THR A 413 -4.68 30.55 -2.93
CA THR A 413 -5.96 31.27 -3.08
C THR A 413 -7.15 30.43 -2.65
N MET A 414 -7.20 29.15 -3.03
CA MET A 414 -8.28 28.25 -2.62
C MET A 414 -8.25 27.98 -1.12
N THR A 415 -7.07 27.89 -0.51
CA THR A 415 -6.92 27.75 0.95
C THR A 415 -7.43 28.98 1.69
N PHE A 416 -7.03 30.18 1.27
CA PHE A 416 -7.54 31.42 1.85
C PHE A 416 -9.06 31.54 1.69
N LEU A 417 -9.58 31.16 0.53
CA LEU A 417 -11.01 31.15 0.28
C LEU A 417 -11.72 30.21 1.27
N THR A 418 -11.22 28.98 1.45
CA THR A 418 -11.77 28.04 2.44
C THR A 418 -11.75 28.62 3.85
N ILE A 419 -10.62 29.18 4.29
CA ILE A 419 -10.49 29.78 5.63
C ILE A 419 -11.55 30.87 5.84
N ILE A 420 -11.71 31.77 4.86
CA ILE A 420 -12.68 32.87 4.94
C ILE A 420 -14.12 32.33 4.92
N THR A 421 -14.45 31.44 3.99
CA THR A 421 -15.81 30.92 3.85
C THR A 421 -16.25 30.06 5.03
N SER A 422 -15.30 29.38 5.68
CA SER A 422 -15.55 28.52 6.84
C SER A 422 -15.28 29.24 8.17
N ASN A 423 -14.93 30.53 8.14
CA ASN A 423 -14.67 31.37 9.32
C ASN A 423 -13.66 30.74 10.31
N LEU A 424 -12.57 30.17 9.77
CA LEU A 424 -11.56 29.47 10.58
C LEU A 424 -10.58 30.47 11.21
N SER A 425 -10.29 30.31 12.50
CA SER A 425 -9.28 31.12 13.18
C SER A 425 -7.87 30.68 12.77
N ILE A 426 -7.02 31.66 12.48
CA ILE A 426 -5.58 31.47 12.25
C ILE A 426 -4.78 31.95 13.48
N PHE A 427 -5.41 32.74 14.34
CA PHE A 427 -4.82 33.27 15.57
C PHE A 427 -5.57 32.74 16.79
#